data_AF-B8IWX1-F1
#
_entry.id   AF-B8IWX1-F1
#
_cell.length_a   1.000
_cell.length_b   1.000
_cell.length_c   1.000
_cell.angle_alpha   90.00
_cell.angle_beta   90.00
_cell.angle_gamma   90.00
#
_symmetry.space_group_name_H-M   'P 1'
#
loop_
_entity.id
_entity.type
_entity.pdbx_description
1 polymer ?
#
loop_
_entity_poly.entity_id
_entity_poly.type
_entity_poly.pdbx_seq_one_letter_code
_entity_poly.pdbx_strand_id
1 'polypeptide(L)'
;MLGWFRALMPKEDRFFDLFERHARTLVAGAEALQELLKGGEAVPRYCQIIAEREHEADDISREVLLAVRRSFITPFDRGDIKDLIQSMDDAIDQMHRTAKAIALFELREFDPVMREMGGTILEAAKLTAEAVPLLHKVGTHAARLAALTEQVVRVEGRSDALHEQGLKSLYLTHGRTDPMAYIVGSEILGHLEDAVDRFEDVANEISGIVIENV
;
A
#
# COMPACT_ATOMS: atom_id res chain seq x y z
N MET A 1 26.13 37.31 -3.15
CA MET A 1 26.24 36.79 -1.77
C MET A 1 25.10 35.82 -1.38
N LEU A 2 24.45 35.11 -2.32
CA LEU A 2 23.36 34.15 -2.01
C LEU A 2 23.66 32.68 -2.42
N GLY A 3 24.79 32.39 -3.08
CA GLY A 3 25.08 31.04 -3.59
C GLY A 3 25.54 30.01 -2.53
N TRP A 4 26.19 30.47 -1.46
CA TRP A 4 26.71 29.61 -0.39
C TRP A 4 25.61 29.07 0.54
N PHE A 5 24.49 29.79 0.67
CA PHE A 5 23.30 29.31 1.40
C PHE A 5 22.60 28.14 0.69
N ARG A 6 22.65 28.09 -0.64
CA ARG A 6 22.01 27.02 -1.44
C ARG A 6 22.82 25.72 -1.43
N ALA A 7 24.15 25.80 -1.34
CA ALA A 7 25.03 24.64 -1.16
C ALA A 7 24.97 24.02 0.27
N LEU A 8 24.33 24.72 1.21
CA LEU A 8 24.06 24.26 2.59
C LEU A 8 22.63 23.72 2.78
N MET A 9 21.82 23.62 1.71
CA MET A 9 20.47 23.04 1.77
C MET A 9 20.34 21.77 0.92
N PRO A 10 20.62 20.58 1.48
CA PRO A 10 20.38 19.28 0.86
C PRO A 10 19.21 18.51 1.52
N LYS A 11 18.19 19.21 2.04
CA LYS A 11 17.17 18.57 2.91
C LYS A 11 15.86 18.22 2.21
N GLU A 12 15.46 18.92 1.15
CA GLU A 12 14.17 18.71 0.48
C GLU A 12 14.16 17.42 -0.36
N ASP A 13 15.19 17.18 -1.20
CA ASP A 13 15.28 15.98 -2.05
C ASP A 13 15.25 14.68 -1.24
N ARG A 14 15.75 14.72 0.00
CA ARG A 14 15.77 13.54 0.89
C ARG A 14 14.37 13.01 1.23
N PHE A 15 13.35 13.86 1.33
CA PHE A 15 11.99 13.39 1.64
C PHE A 15 11.42 12.58 0.48
N PHE A 16 11.58 13.08 -0.76
CA PHE A 16 11.14 12.39 -1.96
C PHE A 16 11.89 11.07 -2.15
N ASP A 17 13.21 11.05 -1.93
CA ASP A 17 14.00 9.81 -1.95
C ASP A 17 13.47 8.77 -0.95
N LEU A 18 13.07 9.21 0.25
CA LEU A 18 12.50 8.32 1.28
C LEU A 18 11.12 7.81 0.89
N PHE A 19 10.23 8.67 0.38
CA PHE A 19 8.92 8.25 -0.12
C PHE A 19 9.07 7.26 -1.29
N GLU A 20 9.97 7.52 -2.23
CA GLU A 20 10.21 6.60 -3.35
C GLU A 20 10.81 5.27 -2.90
N ARG A 21 11.69 5.28 -1.88
CA ARG A 21 12.17 4.05 -1.24
C ARG A 21 11.01 3.26 -0.63
N HIS A 22 10.12 3.91 0.11
CA HIS A 22 8.95 3.26 0.70
C HIS A 22 7.97 2.77 -0.38
N ALA A 23 7.74 3.54 -1.44
CA ALA A 23 6.85 3.09 -2.52
C ALA A 23 7.36 1.81 -3.20
N ARG A 24 8.68 1.62 -3.29
CA ARG A 24 9.28 0.36 -3.78
C ARG A 24 9.03 -0.82 -2.84
N THR A 25 8.99 -0.61 -1.52
CA THR A 25 8.64 -1.69 -0.57
C THR A 25 7.17 -2.09 -0.72
N LEU A 26 6.26 -1.14 -1.00
CA LEU A 26 4.86 -1.44 -1.29
C LEU A 26 4.72 -2.36 -2.51
N VAL A 27 5.40 -2.02 -3.61
CA VAL A 27 5.38 -2.86 -4.83
C VAL A 27 5.96 -4.25 -4.56
N ALA A 28 7.12 -4.33 -3.90
CA ALA A 28 7.75 -5.61 -3.59
C ALA A 28 6.90 -6.47 -2.63
N GLY A 29 6.22 -5.86 -1.66
CA GLY A 29 5.28 -6.53 -0.76
C GLY A 29 4.06 -7.06 -1.50
N ALA A 30 3.47 -6.24 -2.38
CA ALA A 30 2.32 -6.63 -3.19
C ALA A 30 2.66 -7.74 -4.21
N GLU A 31 3.85 -7.70 -4.82
CA GLU A 31 4.35 -8.79 -5.67
C GLU A 31 4.49 -10.10 -4.89
N ALA A 32 5.06 -10.03 -3.68
CA ALA A 32 5.17 -11.20 -2.82
C ALA A 32 3.81 -11.74 -2.38
N LEU A 33 2.84 -10.88 -2.08
CA LEU A 33 1.46 -11.27 -1.76
C LEU A 33 0.76 -11.92 -2.96
N GLN A 34 0.94 -11.40 -4.16
CA GLN A 34 0.41 -12.02 -5.37
C GLN A 34 1.00 -13.42 -5.60
N GLU A 35 2.31 -13.60 -5.39
CA GLU A 35 2.94 -14.93 -5.48
C GLU A 35 2.47 -15.87 -4.36
N LEU A 36 2.27 -15.36 -3.14
CA LEU A 36 1.73 -16.10 -2.01
C LEU A 36 0.34 -16.68 -2.37
N LEU A 37 -0.53 -15.88 -2.97
CA LEU A 37 -1.90 -16.28 -3.34
C LEU A 37 -1.96 -17.31 -4.48
N LYS A 38 -0.84 -17.58 -5.18
CA LYS A 38 -0.76 -18.74 -6.08
C LYS A 38 -0.83 -20.06 -5.31
N GLY A 39 -0.52 -20.06 -4.01
CA GLY A 39 -0.62 -21.20 -3.13
C GLY A 39 0.56 -22.18 -3.22
N GLY A 40 0.37 -23.35 -2.60
CA GLY A 40 1.35 -24.43 -2.54
C GLY A 40 2.45 -24.24 -1.49
N GLU A 41 3.53 -25.02 -1.62
CA GLU A 41 4.63 -25.08 -0.65
C GLU A 41 5.42 -23.77 -0.51
N ALA A 42 5.26 -22.83 -1.44
CA ALA A 42 5.95 -21.55 -1.41
C ALA A 42 5.31 -20.52 -0.47
N VAL A 43 4.09 -20.77 0.03
CA VAL A 43 3.37 -19.81 0.89
C VAL A 43 4.20 -19.32 2.09
N PRO A 44 4.83 -20.19 2.91
CA PRO A 44 5.62 -19.73 4.06
C PRO A 44 6.80 -18.83 3.66
N ARG A 45 7.42 -19.09 2.50
CA ARG A 45 8.51 -18.27 1.96
C ARG A 45 8.01 -16.86 1.65
N TYR A 46 6.85 -16.74 1.00
CA TYR A 46 6.32 -15.42 0.66
C TYR A 46 5.78 -14.67 1.87
N CYS A 47 5.23 -15.37 2.89
CA CYS A 47 4.92 -14.74 4.18
C CYS A 47 6.16 -14.07 4.80
N GLN A 48 7.30 -14.75 4.77
CA GLN A 48 8.56 -14.19 5.27
C GLN A 48 9.01 -12.97 4.45
N ILE A 49 8.94 -13.04 3.11
CA ILE A 49 9.31 -11.91 2.25
C ILE A 49 8.44 -10.69 2.55
N ILE A 50 7.13 -10.86 2.74
CA ILE A 50 6.22 -9.75 3.07
C ILE A 50 6.61 -9.12 4.41
N ALA A 51 6.90 -9.93 5.44
CA ALA A 51 7.36 -9.43 6.74
C ALA A 51 8.69 -8.65 6.63
N GLU A 52 9.63 -9.12 5.80
CA GLU A 52 10.88 -8.40 5.53
C GLU A 52 10.62 -7.04 4.84
N ARG A 53 9.63 -6.94 3.94
CA ARG A 53 9.25 -5.68 3.28
C ARG A 53 8.54 -4.71 4.20
N GLU A 54 7.70 -5.21 5.10
CA GLU A 54 7.09 -4.40 6.15
C GLU A 54 8.17 -3.81 7.07
N HIS A 55 9.11 -4.63 7.56
CA HIS A 55 10.18 -4.12 8.42
C HIS A 55 11.06 -3.06 7.73
N GLU A 56 11.34 -3.24 6.43
CA GLU A 56 12.06 -2.24 5.62
C GLU A 56 11.26 -0.93 5.49
N ALA A 57 9.95 -1.02 5.24
CA ALA A 57 9.07 0.12 5.14
C ALA A 57 8.99 0.90 6.46
N ASP A 58 8.81 0.18 7.55
CA ASP A 58 8.68 0.67 8.91
C ASP A 58 9.97 1.41 9.37
N ASP A 59 11.15 0.91 8.96
CA ASP A 59 12.42 1.63 9.10
C ASP A 59 12.45 2.95 8.31
N ILE A 60 11.97 2.96 7.07
CA ILE A 60 11.89 4.16 6.23
C ILE A 60 10.91 5.18 6.83
N SER A 61 9.75 4.72 7.32
CA SER A 61 8.76 5.53 8.03
C SER A 61 9.38 6.23 9.23
N ARG A 62 10.15 5.49 10.05
CA ARG A 62 10.94 6.08 11.15
C ARG A 62 11.94 7.12 10.66
N GLU A 63 12.66 6.86 9.56
CA GLU A 63 13.60 7.83 8.97
C GLU A 63 12.90 9.13 8.56
N VAL A 64 11.73 9.06 7.92
CA VAL A 64 10.92 10.23 7.51
C VAL A 64 10.50 11.04 8.71
N LEU A 65 9.92 10.41 9.74
CA LEU A 65 9.45 11.12 10.94
C LEU A 65 10.61 11.80 11.69
N LEU A 66 11.78 11.18 11.74
CA LEU A 66 12.99 11.79 12.29
C LEU A 66 13.49 12.97 11.43
N ALA A 67 13.41 12.85 10.10
CA ALA A 67 13.76 13.92 9.18
C ALA A 67 12.83 15.13 9.35
N VAL A 68 11.51 14.91 9.48
CA VAL A 68 10.54 15.98 9.78
C VAL A 68 10.96 16.73 11.04
N ARG A 69 11.23 16.03 12.15
CA ARG A 69 11.61 16.67 13.43
C ARG A 69 12.90 17.50 13.36
N ARG A 70 13.83 17.16 12.46
CA ARG A 70 15.16 17.79 12.35
C ARG A 70 15.27 18.81 11.21
N SER A 71 14.30 18.84 10.32
CA SER A 71 14.26 19.76 9.18
C SER A 71 13.58 21.06 9.59
N PHE A 72 14.19 22.19 9.25
CA PHE A 72 13.58 23.52 9.44
C PHE A 72 12.66 23.89 8.28
N ILE A 73 13.03 23.45 7.08
CA ILE A 73 12.29 23.62 5.82
C ILE A 73 11.86 22.23 5.33
N THR A 74 10.60 22.10 4.92
CA THR A 74 9.98 20.88 4.39
C THR A 74 9.39 21.16 3.01
N PRO A 75 9.30 20.15 2.11
CA PRO A 75 8.81 20.35 0.74
C PRO A 75 7.32 20.73 0.67
N PHE A 76 6.53 20.32 1.66
CA PHE A 76 5.14 20.71 1.90
C PHE A 76 4.87 20.62 3.41
N ASP A 77 3.60 20.73 3.85
CA ASP A 77 3.26 20.77 5.27
C ASP A 77 3.76 19.53 6.03
N ARG A 78 4.05 19.69 7.32
CA ARG A 78 4.56 18.59 8.16
C ARG A 78 3.48 17.56 8.46
N GLY A 79 2.22 17.98 8.53
CA GLY A 79 1.05 17.12 8.63
C GLY A 79 0.99 16.19 7.44
N ASP A 80 0.93 16.76 6.23
CA ASP A 80 0.95 16.02 4.96
C ASP A 80 2.08 14.99 4.86
N ILE A 81 3.31 15.37 5.24
CA ILE A 81 4.45 14.42 5.20
C ILE A 81 4.22 13.25 6.16
N LYS A 82 3.71 13.53 7.36
CA LYS A 82 3.43 12.53 8.38
C LYS A 82 2.28 11.63 7.95
N ASP A 83 1.22 12.20 7.40
CA ASP A 83 0.00 11.48 7.10
C ASP A 83 0.19 10.64 5.83
N LEU A 84 0.90 11.15 4.81
CA LEU A 84 1.32 10.36 3.65
C LEU A 84 2.19 9.16 4.02
N ILE A 85 3.26 9.36 4.81
CA ILE A 85 4.14 8.24 5.16
C ILE A 85 3.41 7.21 6.02
N GLN A 86 2.55 7.65 6.93
CA GLN A 86 1.78 6.76 7.79
C GLN A 86 0.76 5.95 6.98
N SER A 87 0.09 6.56 6.00
CA SER A 87 -0.82 5.85 5.11
C SER A 87 -0.11 4.82 4.23
N MET A 88 1.10 5.14 3.73
CA MET A 88 1.93 4.18 3.00
C MET A 88 2.34 2.99 3.89
N ASP A 89 2.73 3.27 5.15
CA ASP A 89 3.08 2.25 6.15
C ASP A 89 1.91 1.32 6.45
N ASP A 90 0.71 1.88 6.67
CA ASP A 90 -0.53 1.13 6.89
C ASP A 90 -0.83 0.13 5.76
N ALA A 91 -0.53 0.47 4.50
CA ALA A 91 -0.76 -0.39 3.34
C ALA A 91 0.11 -1.66 3.35
N ILE A 92 1.40 -1.53 3.63
CA ILE A 92 2.30 -2.70 3.74
C ILE A 92 2.06 -3.49 5.03
N ASP A 93 1.68 -2.80 6.11
CA ASP A 93 1.23 -3.42 7.36
C ASP A 93 0.02 -4.33 7.13
N GLN A 94 -0.97 -3.88 6.37
CA GLN A 94 -2.15 -4.67 6.08
C GLN A 94 -1.83 -5.88 5.19
N MET A 95 -0.91 -5.73 4.22
CA MET A 95 -0.39 -6.88 3.45
C MET A 95 0.32 -7.89 4.37
N HIS A 96 1.09 -7.44 5.35
CA HIS A 96 1.72 -8.31 6.34
C HIS A 96 0.70 -8.99 7.26
N ARG A 97 -0.34 -8.29 7.71
CA ARG A 97 -1.45 -8.89 8.48
C ARG A 97 -2.16 -9.98 7.70
N THR A 98 -2.42 -9.75 6.42
CA THR A 98 -2.98 -10.76 5.49
C THR A 98 -2.10 -12.01 5.46
N ALA A 99 -0.79 -11.85 5.26
CA ALA A 99 0.16 -12.96 5.24
C ALA A 99 0.23 -13.72 6.58
N LYS A 100 0.12 -13.01 7.71
CA LYS A 100 0.07 -13.60 9.05
C LYS A 100 -1.21 -14.41 9.27
N ALA A 101 -2.36 -13.90 8.85
CA ALA A 101 -3.64 -14.63 8.93
C ALA A 101 -3.57 -15.92 8.10
N ILE A 102 -3.06 -15.84 6.88
CA ILE A 102 -2.84 -16.99 6.00
C ILE A 102 -1.94 -18.05 6.67
N ALA A 103 -0.81 -17.61 7.26
CA ALA A 103 0.10 -18.51 7.95
C ALA A 103 -0.54 -19.13 9.21
N LEU A 104 -1.30 -18.35 9.98
CA LEU A 104 -1.98 -18.79 11.20
C LEU A 104 -3.01 -19.89 10.92
N PHE A 105 -3.75 -19.76 9.82
CA PHE A 105 -4.73 -20.77 9.38
C PHE A 105 -4.13 -21.87 8.50
N GLU A 106 -2.80 -21.86 8.30
CA GLU A 106 -2.06 -22.83 7.48
C GLU A 106 -2.60 -22.99 6.05
N LEU A 107 -3.12 -21.90 5.46
CA LEU A 107 -3.73 -21.95 4.13
C LEU A 107 -2.68 -22.13 3.04
N ARG A 108 -2.96 -23.04 2.10
CA ARG A 108 -2.13 -23.32 0.92
C ARG A 108 -2.89 -23.23 -0.39
N GLU A 109 -4.20 -23.09 -0.33
CA GLU A 109 -5.09 -22.99 -1.47
C GLU A 109 -5.93 -21.73 -1.32
N PHE A 110 -6.15 -21.05 -2.45
CA PHE A 110 -6.84 -19.78 -2.49
C PHE A 110 -7.82 -19.79 -3.66
N ASP A 111 -9.02 -19.27 -3.43
CA ASP A 111 -10.05 -19.13 -4.45
C ASP A 111 -9.56 -18.20 -5.59
N PRO A 112 -10.00 -18.42 -6.84
CA PRO A 112 -9.69 -17.52 -7.94
C PRO A 112 -9.94 -16.03 -7.65
N VAL A 113 -10.99 -15.71 -6.90
CA VAL A 113 -11.31 -14.32 -6.50
C VAL A 113 -10.23 -13.73 -5.59
N MET A 114 -9.75 -14.49 -4.59
CA MET A 114 -8.65 -14.05 -3.71
C MET A 114 -7.38 -13.76 -4.53
N ARG A 115 -7.09 -14.59 -5.54
CA ARG A 115 -5.95 -14.37 -6.45
C ARG A 115 -6.11 -13.11 -7.29
N GLU A 116 -7.34 -12.84 -7.73
CA GLU A 116 -7.65 -11.62 -8.49
C GLU A 116 -7.51 -10.36 -7.64
N MET A 117 -7.94 -10.40 -6.37
CA MET A 117 -7.71 -9.33 -5.40
C MET A 117 -6.20 -9.12 -5.12
N GLY A 118 -5.40 -10.18 -5.10
CA GLY A 118 -3.93 -10.02 -5.09
C GLY A 118 -3.40 -9.20 -6.27
N GLY A 119 -4.07 -9.27 -7.43
CA GLY A 119 -3.79 -8.44 -8.59
C GLY A 119 -4.19 -6.97 -8.41
N THR A 120 -5.31 -6.69 -7.76
CA THR A 120 -5.76 -5.30 -7.50
C THR A 120 -4.79 -4.60 -6.53
N ILE A 121 -4.34 -5.29 -5.48
CA ILE A 121 -3.32 -4.77 -4.54
C ILE A 121 -2.02 -4.39 -5.28
N LEU A 122 -1.53 -5.26 -6.17
CA LEU A 122 -0.32 -4.97 -6.94
C LEU A 122 -0.51 -3.80 -7.92
N GLU A 123 -1.69 -3.68 -8.53
CA GLU A 123 -2.01 -2.56 -9.40
C GLU A 123 -2.02 -1.24 -8.63
N ALA A 124 -2.68 -1.20 -7.47
CA ALA A 124 -2.70 -0.03 -6.58
C ALA A 124 -1.28 0.36 -6.13
N ALA A 125 -0.46 -0.61 -5.69
CA ALA A 125 0.92 -0.35 -5.31
C ALA A 125 1.77 0.27 -6.43
N LYS A 126 1.57 -0.17 -7.68
CA LYS A 126 2.26 0.38 -8.85
C LYS A 126 1.80 1.80 -9.18
N LEU A 127 0.50 2.08 -9.07
CA LEU A 127 -0.03 3.43 -9.25
C LEU A 127 0.51 4.39 -8.19
N THR A 128 0.57 3.96 -6.92
CA THR A 128 1.21 4.73 -5.84
C THR A 128 2.69 4.99 -6.13
N ALA A 129 3.44 3.98 -6.57
CA ALA A 129 4.85 4.14 -6.93
C ALA A 129 5.07 5.04 -8.15
N GLU A 130 4.09 5.15 -9.06
CA GLU A 130 4.13 6.11 -10.15
C GLU A 130 3.80 7.54 -9.67
N ALA A 131 2.87 7.68 -8.73
CA ALA A 131 2.42 8.98 -8.22
C ALA A 131 3.47 9.67 -7.33
N VAL A 132 4.14 8.91 -6.45
CA VAL A 132 5.06 9.46 -5.43
C VAL A 132 6.17 10.36 -6.01
N PRO A 133 6.91 9.97 -7.08
CA PRO A 133 7.95 10.84 -7.65
C PRO A 133 7.41 12.17 -8.19
N LEU A 134 6.14 12.21 -8.62
CA LEU A 134 5.52 13.41 -9.18
C LEU A 134 5.25 14.48 -8.12
N LEU A 135 5.25 14.11 -6.83
CA LEU A 135 5.14 15.05 -5.72
C LEU A 135 6.31 16.04 -5.65
N HIS A 136 7.46 15.75 -6.30
CA HIS A 136 8.58 16.70 -6.37
C HIS A 136 8.17 18.05 -6.99
N LYS A 137 7.19 18.02 -7.90
CA LYS A 137 6.67 19.20 -8.60
C LYS A 137 5.14 19.15 -8.71
N VAL A 138 4.46 19.12 -7.56
CA VAL A 138 3.00 19.00 -7.43
C VAL A 138 2.25 19.90 -8.44
N GLY A 139 2.51 21.22 -8.44
CA GLY A 139 1.83 22.14 -9.34
C GLY A 139 2.03 21.87 -10.85
N THR A 140 3.18 21.29 -11.24
CA THR A 140 3.42 20.88 -12.64
C THR A 140 2.70 19.58 -12.98
N HIS A 141 2.53 18.70 -12.00
CA HIS A 141 2.01 17.34 -12.20
C HIS A 141 0.59 17.13 -11.67
N ALA A 142 -0.10 18.18 -11.21
CA ALA A 142 -1.41 18.12 -10.57
C ALA A 142 -2.44 17.29 -11.36
N ALA A 143 -2.54 17.51 -12.68
CA ALA A 143 -3.46 16.75 -13.52
C ALA A 143 -3.10 15.26 -13.63
N ARG A 144 -1.81 14.91 -13.65
CA ARG A 144 -1.36 13.50 -13.67
C ARG A 144 -1.57 12.84 -12.32
N LEU A 145 -1.27 13.55 -11.22
CA LEU A 145 -1.52 13.08 -9.86
C LEU A 145 -3.00 12.79 -9.66
N ALA A 146 -3.90 13.71 -10.02
CA ALA A 146 -5.35 13.51 -9.96
C ALA A 146 -5.82 12.31 -10.78
N ALA A 147 -5.26 12.10 -11.97
CA ALA A 147 -5.60 10.94 -12.79
C ALA A 147 -5.10 9.61 -12.20
N LEU A 148 -3.97 9.61 -11.48
CA LEU A 148 -3.43 8.42 -10.82
C LEU A 148 -4.24 8.09 -9.55
N THR A 149 -4.58 9.09 -8.74
CA THR A 149 -5.41 8.87 -7.54
C THR A 149 -6.82 8.39 -7.91
N GLU A 150 -7.42 8.95 -8.97
CA GLU A 150 -8.71 8.44 -9.49
C GLU A 150 -8.59 6.99 -10.01
N GLN A 151 -7.45 6.59 -10.57
CA GLN A 151 -7.23 5.19 -10.96
C GLN A 151 -7.18 4.26 -9.75
N VAL A 152 -6.55 4.67 -8.64
CA VAL A 152 -6.54 3.88 -7.40
C VAL A 152 -7.96 3.70 -6.86
N VAL A 153 -8.78 4.75 -6.85
CA VAL A 153 -10.21 4.65 -6.45
C VAL A 153 -10.99 3.68 -7.35
N ARG A 154 -10.70 3.62 -8.66
CA ARG A 154 -11.32 2.60 -9.54
C ARG A 154 -10.84 1.18 -9.22
N VAL A 155 -9.62 1.02 -8.72
CA VAL A 155 -9.08 -0.28 -8.31
C VAL A 155 -9.75 -0.75 -7.03
N GLU A 156 -9.95 0.14 -6.05
CA GLU A 156 -10.72 -0.10 -4.82
C GLU A 156 -12.14 -0.57 -5.16
N GLY A 157 -12.92 0.18 -5.95
CA GLY A 157 -14.29 -0.23 -6.26
C GLY A 157 -14.40 -1.54 -7.05
N ARG A 158 -13.33 -1.98 -7.73
CA ARG A 158 -13.25 -3.33 -8.30
C ARG A 158 -12.90 -4.39 -7.24
N SER A 159 -12.04 -4.06 -6.28
CA SER A 159 -11.71 -4.91 -5.13
C SER A 159 -12.95 -5.21 -4.29
N ASP A 160 -13.78 -4.21 -4.00
CA ASP A 160 -15.06 -4.37 -3.28
C ASP A 160 -16.00 -5.33 -4.00
N ALA A 161 -16.17 -5.15 -5.31
CA ALA A 161 -17.01 -6.04 -6.11
C ALA A 161 -16.49 -7.49 -6.11
N LEU A 162 -15.16 -7.67 -6.13
CA LEU A 162 -14.54 -8.98 -5.98
C LEU A 162 -14.75 -9.55 -4.57
N HIS A 163 -14.64 -8.73 -3.53
CA HIS A 163 -14.89 -9.12 -2.16
C HIS A 163 -16.32 -9.65 -1.97
N GLU A 164 -17.33 -8.90 -2.41
CA GLU A 164 -18.75 -9.32 -2.37
C GLU A 164 -18.98 -10.63 -3.14
N GLN A 165 -18.36 -10.75 -4.32
CA GLN A 165 -18.41 -11.97 -5.13
C GLN A 165 -17.78 -13.16 -4.39
N GLY A 166 -16.63 -12.95 -3.74
CA GLY A 166 -15.91 -13.95 -2.95
C GLY A 166 -16.74 -14.46 -1.77
N LEU A 167 -17.34 -13.55 -0.99
CA LEU A 167 -18.21 -13.89 0.13
C LEU A 167 -19.41 -14.72 -0.32
N LYS A 168 -20.04 -14.33 -1.43
CA LYS A 168 -21.14 -15.09 -2.03
C LYS A 168 -20.70 -16.49 -2.47
N SER A 169 -19.53 -16.60 -3.10
CA SER A 169 -18.95 -17.90 -3.52
C SER A 169 -18.70 -18.82 -2.33
N LEU A 170 -18.09 -18.30 -1.26
CA LEU A 170 -17.87 -19.04 -0.02
C LEU A 170 -19.17 -19.49 0.62
N TYR A 171 -20.18 -18.62 0.70
CA TYR A 171 -21.48 -18.97 1.29
C TYR A 171 -22.16 -20.11 0.52
N LEU A 172 -22.17 -20.05 -0.81
CA LEU A 172 -22.76 -21.08 -1.65
C LEU A 172 -22.02 -22.42 -1.54
N THR A 173 -20.69 -22.37 -1.41
CA THR A 173 -19.85 -23.58 -1.37
C THR A 173 -19.84 -24.23 0.02
N HIS A 174 -19.71 -23.44 1.07
CA HIS A 174 -19.40 -23.91 2.43
C HIS A 174 -20.51 -23.62 3.45
N GLY A 175 -21.42 -22.69 3.19
CA GLY A 175 -22.35 -22.15 4.20
C GLY A 175 -23.31 -23.15 4.84
N ARG A 176 -23.46 -24.37 4.29
CA ARG A 176 -24.28 -25.45 4.87
C ARG A 176 -23.49 -26.62 5.42
N THR A 177 -22.23 -26.76 5.01
CA THR A 177 -21.45 -28.00 5.17
C THR A 177 -20.15 -27.79 5.94
N ASP A 178 -19.55 -26.60 5.82
CA ASP A 178 -18.29 -26.26 6.46
C ASP A 178 -18.26 -24.78 6.89
N PRO A 179 -18.90 -24.44 8.01
CA PRO A 179 -18.91 -23.06 8.51
C PRO A 179 -17.50 -22.52 8.82
N MET A 180 -16.54 -23.37 9.15
CA MET A 180 -15.18 -22.92 9.47
C MET A 180 -14.44 -22.48 8.21
N ALA A 181 -14.57 -23.22 7.10
CA ALA A 181 -14.04 -22.78 5.81
C ALA A 181 -14.64 -21.43 5.37
N TYR A 182 -15.94 -21.20 5.62
CA TYR A 182 -16.55 -19.89 5.37
C TYR A 182 -15.92 -18.80 6.23
N ILE A 183 -15.78 -19.01 7.55
CA ILE A 183 -15.22 -18.02 8.48
C ILE A 183 -13.79 -17.65 8.08
N VAL A 184 -12.93 -18.65 7.86
CA VAL A 184 -11.53 -18.42 7.48
C VAL A 184 -11.44 -17.74 6.11
N GLY A 185 -12.21 -18.20 5.13
CA GLY A 185 -12.21 -17.59 3.80
C GLY A 185 -12.72 -16.14 3.82
N SER A 186 -13.75 -15.84 4.62
CA SER A 186 -14.29 -14.49 4.80
C SER A 186 -13.27 -13.57 5.47
N GLU A 187 -12.51 -14.06 6.46
CA GLU A 187 -11.45 -13.29 7.12
C GLU A 187 -10.33 -12.91 6.13
N ILE A 188 -9.88 -13.86 5.30
CA ILE A 188 -8.84 -13.59 4.29
C ILE A 188 -9.34 -12.62 3.21
N LEU A 189 -10.60 -12.77 2.78
CA LEU A 189 -11.24 -11.87 1.84
C LEU A 189 -11.29 -10.42 2.38
N GLY A 190 -11.70 -10.23 3.64
CA GLY A 190 -11.70 -8.91 4.27
C GLY A 190 -10.30 -8.32 4.39
N HIS A 191 -9.30 -9.14 4.76
CA HIS A 191 -7.92 -8.68 4.80
C HIS A 191 -7.38 -8.18 3.44
N LEU A 192 -7.78 -8.84 2.35
CA LEU A 192 -7.40 -8.44 0.99
C LEU A 192 -8.11 -7.16 0.54
N GLU A 193 -9.38 -6.98 0.90
CA GLU A 193 -10.15 -5.75 0.68
C GLU A 193 -9.50 -4.58 1.43
N ASP A 194 -9.33 -4.71 2.75
CA ASP A 194 -8.68 -3.72 3.60
C ASP A 194 -7.30 -3.28 3.04
N ALA A 195 -6.54 -4.19 2.42
CA ALA A 195 -5.23 -3.87 1.86
C ALA A 195 -5.33 -2.88 0.69
N VAL A 196 -6.38 -3.00 -0.14
CA VAL A 196 -6.65 -2.05 -1.23
C VAL A 196 -7.18 -0.73 -0.68
N ASP A 197 -8.03 -0.76 0.35
CA ASP A 197 -8.54 0.45 1.03
C ASP A 197 -7.37 1.29 1.56
N ARG A 198 -6.32 0.66 2.10
CA ARG A 198 -5.11 1.40 2.51
C ARG A 198 -4.38 2.08 1.36
N PHE A 199 -4.45 1.57 0.14
CA PHE A 199 -3.94 2.30 -1.01
C PHE A 199 -4.86 3.46 -1.42
N GLU A 200 -6.18 3.34 -1.23
CA GLU A 200 -7.11 4.46 -1.39
C GLU A 200 -6.80 5.58 -0.39
N ASP A 201 -6.54 5.25 0.89
CA ASP A 201 -6.06 6.21 1.89
C ASP A 201 -4.82 6.97 1.36
N VAL A 202 -3.84 6.28 0.78
CA VAL A 202 -2.64 6.92 0.21
C VAL A 202 -3.01 7.86 -0.93
N ALA A 203 -3.96 7.45 -1.79
CA ALA A 203 -4.44 8.28 -2.90
C ALA A 203 -5.19 9.53 -2.40
N ASN A 204 -5.91 9.41 -1.29
CA ASN A 204 -6.59 10.53 -0.62
C ASN A 204 -5.58 11.53 -0.05
N GLU A 205 -4.51 11.06 0.62
CA GLU A 205 -3.43 11.92 1.11
C GLU A 205 -2.70 12.66 -0.03
N ILE A 206 -2.38 11.95 -1.12
CA ILE A 206 -1.80 12.58 -2.32
C ILE A 206 -2.74 13.64 -2.91
N SER A 207 -4.04 13.36 -2.96
CA SER A 207 -5.04 14.32 -3.47
C SER A 207 -5.15 15.55 -2.56
N GLY A 208 -5.07 15.37 -1.24
CA GLY A 208 -5.00 16.46 -0.26
C GLY A 208 -3.82 17.38 -0.53
N ILE A 209 -2.62 16.82 -0.66
CA ILE A 209 -1.39 17.56 -0.99
C ILE A 209 -1.55 18.36 -2.29
N VAL A 210 -2.17 17.77 -3.32
CA VAL A 210 -2.44 18.47 -4.59
C VAL A 210 -3.35 19.67 -4.38
N ILE A 211 -4.43 19.53 -3.61
CA ILE A 211 -5.38 20.62 -3.35
C ILE A 211 -4.72 21.79 -2.61
N GLU A 212 -3.82 21.51 -1.67
CA GLU A 212 -3.15 22.54 -0.88
C GLU A 212 -2.04 23.29 -1.64
N ASN A 213 -1.49 22.68 -2.70
CA ASN A 213 -0.32 23.18 -3.41
C ASN A 213 -0.59 23.67 -4.85
N VAL A 214 -1.87 23.71 -5.27
CA VAL A 214 -2.31 24.15 -6.61
C VAL A 214 -3.11 25.45 -6.55
#